data_AF-A0A640Y9R4-F1
#
_entry.id   AF-A0A640Y9R4-F1
#
_cell.length_a   1.000
_cell.length_b   1.000
_cell.length_c   1.000
_cell.angle_alpha   90.00
_cell.angle_beta   90.00
_cell.angle_gamma   90.00
#
_symmetry.space_group_name_H-M   'P 1'
#
loop_
_entity.id
_entity.type
_entity.pdbx_description
1 polymer ?
#
loop_
_entity_poly.entity_id
_entity_poly.type
_entity_poly.pdbx_seq_one_letter_code
_entity_poly.pdbx_strand_id
1 'polypeptide(L)' 'GASFAVFEMKIVIRAALRARRIGARSGARPEGVTRRAITFAPARGARIRADRVSPAGVGHAARAQSR' A
#
# COMPACT_ATOMS: atom_id res chain seq x y z
N GLY A 1 20.09 -13.89 -5.59
CA GLY A 1 19.09 -13.47 -4.59
C GLY A 1 18.69 -12.01 -4.73
N ALA A 2 19.64 -11.07 -4.68
CA ALA A 2 19.34 -9.63 -4.63
C ALA A 2 18.43 -9.12 -5.76
N SER A 3 18.75 -9.43 -7.03
CA SER A 3 17.95 -8.97 -8.17
C SER A 3 16.52 -9.52 -8.15
N PHE A 4 16.35 -10.77 -7.72
CA PHE A 4 15.03 -11.39 -7.56
C PHE A 4 14.23 -10.67 -6.46
N ALA A 5 14.83 -10.42 -5.29
CA ALA A 5 14.16 -9.71 -4.19
C ALA A 5 13.72 -8.30 -4.59
N VAL A 6 14.55 -7.58 -5.35
CA VAL A 6 14.18 -6.24 -5.87
C VAL A 6 13.01 -6.33 -6.85
N PHE A 7 13.03 -7.31 -7.75
CA PHE A 7 11.94 -7.53 -8.70
C PHE A 7 10.63 -7.88 -7.97
N GLU A 8 10.68 -8.81 -7.03
CA GLU A 8 9.55 -9.22 -6.20
C GLU A 8 8.96 -8.03 -5.44
N MET A 9 9.79 -7.24 -4.75
CA MET A 9 9.36 -6.04 -4.02
C MET A 9 8.64 -5.04 -4.93
N LYS A 10 9.18 -4.80 -6.14
CA LYS A 10 8.55 -3.89 -7.11
C LYS A 10 7.16 -4.37 -7.52
N ILE A 11 6.99 -5.67 -7.76
CA ILE A 11 5.70 -6.26 -8.11
C ILE A 11 4.72 -6.14 -6.94
N VAL A 12 5.12 -6.55 -5.74
CA VAL A 12 4.25 -6.55 -4.56
C VAL A 12 3.78 -5.14 -4.23
N ILE A 13 4.70 -4.16 -4.19
CA ILE A 13 4.36 -2.76 -3.92
C ILE A 13 3.41 -2.22 -4.99
N ARG A 14 3.70 -2.46 -6.28
CA ARG A 14 2.84 -2.00 -7.38
C ARG A 14 1.45 -2.62 -7.32
N ALA A 15 1.34 -3.92 -7.06
CA ALA A 15 0.06 -4.62 -6.95
C ALA A 15 -0.75 -4.09 -5.76
N ALA A 16 -0.12 -3.91 -4.61
CA ALA A 16 -0.76 -3.37 -3.41
C ALA A 16 -1.32 -1.95 -3.64
N LEU A 17 -0.54 -1.06 -4.26
CA LEU A 17 -0.97 0.32 -4.55
C LEU A 17 -2.03 0.42 -5.65
N ARG A 18 -2.10 -0.54 -6.58
CA ARG A 18 -3.19 -0.63 -7.56
C ARG A 18 -4.51 -1.06 -6.92
N ALA A 19 -4.46 -1.99 -5.98
CA ALA A 19 -5.65 -2.54 -5.34
C ALA A 19 -6.17 -1.66 -4.20
N ARG A 20 -5.27 -0.96 -3.49
CA ARG A 20 -5.57 -0.28 -2.24
C ARG A 20 -5.02 1.13 -2.17
N ARG A 21 -5.81 2.04 -1.60
CA ARG A 21 -5.32 3.33 -1.11
C ARG A 21 -4.76 3.12 0.28
N ILE A 22 -3.43 3.23 0.41
CA ILE A 22 -2.71 3.03 1.66
C ILE A 22 -2.48 4.38 2.33
N GLY A 23 -2.68 4.44 3.64
CA GLY A 23 -2.37 5.63 4.44
C GLY A 23 -2.04 5.28 5.89
N ALA A 24 -1.51 6.27 6.62
CA ALA A 24 -1.36 6.14 8.06
C ALA A 24 -2.72 6.01 8.74
N ARG A 25 -2.78 5.22 9.81
CA ARG A 25 -3.95 5.23 10.72
C ARG A 25 -3.95 6.57 11.48
N SER A 26 -5.12 7.17 11.68
CA SER A 26 -5.23 8.40 12.49
C SER A 26 -4.66 8.18 13.90
N GLY A 27 -3.89 9.15 14.40
CA GLY A 27 -3.19 9.06 15.68
C GLY A 27 -2.04 8.04 15.72
N ALA A 28 -1.60 7.50 14.59
CA ALA A 28 -0.47 6.59 14.55
C ALA A 28 0.84 7.29 14.94
N ARG A 29 1.51 6.79 15.97
CA ARG A 29 2.89 7.16 16.29
C ARG A 29 3.83 6.58 15.22
N PRO A 30 4.90 7.31 14.82
CA PRO A 30 5.93 6.78 13.94
C PRO A 30 6.41 5.40 14.39
N GLU A 31 6.49 4.46 13.44
CA GLU A 31 6.95 3.10 13.69
C GLU A 31 8.46 3.09 13.91
N GLY A 32 8.90 2.30 14.89
CA GLY A 32 10.32 2.09 15.16
C GLY A 32 10.85 0.90 14.37
N VAL A 33 12.17 0.79 14.27
CA VAL A 33 12.84 -0.37 13.67
C VAL A 33 13.47 -1.20 14.79
N THR A 34 13.30 -2.52 14.73
CA THR A 34 13.97 -3.46 15.63
C THR A 34 14.66 -4.56 14.82
N ARG A 35 15.73 -5.15 15.36
CA ARG A 35 16.40 -6.28 14.74
C ARG A 35 15.76 -7.57 15.26
N ARG A 36 15.21 -8.40 14.35
CA ARG A 36 14.70 -9.74 14.64
C ARG A 36 15.63 -10.75 13.99
N ALA A 37 16.42 -11.43 14.80
CA ALA A 37 17.55 -12.25 14.35
C ALA A 37 18.49 -11.46 13.42
N ILE A 38 18.52 -11.79 12.12
CA ILE A 38 19.41 -11.16 11.14
C ILE A 38 18.75 -10.02 10.34
N THR A 39 17.46 -9.77 10.52
CA THR A 39 16.70 -8.80 9.70
C THR A 39 16.16 -7.64 10.52
N PHE A 40 16.17 -6.44 9.95
CA PHE A 40 15.45 -5.29 10.52
C PHE A 40 13.96 -5.34 10.16
N ALA A 41 13.10 -5.19 11.16
CA ALA A 41 11.66 -5.29 11.02
C ALA A 41 10.95 -4.16 11.82
N PRO A 42 9.68 -3.85 11.50
CA PRO A 42 8.87 -2.96 12.32
C PRO A 42 8.80 -3.41 13.78
N ALA A 43 8.99 -2.48 14.71
CA ALA A 43 8.97 -2.78 16.14
C ALA A 43 7.59 -3.31 16.59
N ARG A 44 6.51 -2.66 16.13
CA ARG A 44 5.12 -2.98 16.52
C ARG A 44 4.26 -3.57 15.40
N GLY A 45 4.87 -3.91 14.26
CA GLY A 45 4.19 -4.54 13.13
C GLY A 45 3.52 -3.59 12.12
N ALA A 46 3.71 -2.27 12.21
CA ALA A 46 3.33 -1.28 11.20
C ALA A 46 1.86 -1.35 10.72
N ARG A 47 0.90 -1.15 11.64
CA ARG A 47 -0.53 -1.11 11.28
C ARG A 47 -0.86 0.10 10.39
N ILE A 48 -1.55 -0.14 9.28
CA ILE A 48 -1.93 0.88 8.28
C ILE A 48 -3.44 0.91 8.03
N ARG A 49 -3.90 1.99 7.39
CA ARG A 49 -5.22 2.07 6.75
C ARG A 49 -5.09 1.63 5.30
N ALA A 50 -5.99 0.76 4.83
CA ALA A 50 -5.96 0.24 3.46
C ALA A 50 -7.38 0.13 2.89
N ASP A 51 -7.82 1.17 2.17
CA ASP A 51 -9.13 1.14 1.52
C ASP A 51 -9.03 0.47 0.16
N ARG A 52 -10.13 -0.15 -0.29
CA ARG A 52 -10.23 -0.56 -1.70
C ARG A 52 -10.21 0.69 -2.57
N VAL A 53 -9.39 0.68 -3.63
CA VAL A 53 -9.54 1.68 -4.70
C VAL A 53 -10.86 1.37 -5.40
N SER A 54 -11.86 2.23 -5.24
CA SER A 54 -13.11 2.08 -5.99
C SER A 54 -12.81 2.33 -7.47
N PRO A 55 -13.33 1.50 -8.41
CA PRO A 55 -13.20 1.76 -9.83
C PRO A 55 -13.99 2.99 -10.32
N ALA A 56 -14.64 3.74 -9.41
CA ALA A 56 -15.52 4.88 -9.69
C ALA A 56 -14.84 6.16 -10.22
N GLY A 57 -13.76 6.03 -11.01
CA GLY A 57 -13.14 7.14 -11.75
C GLY A 57 -13.24 7.02 -13.27
N VAL A 58 -13.65 5.86 -13.80
CA VAL A 58 -13.65 5.61 -15.26
C VAL A 58 -15.07 5.57 -15.87
N GLY A 59 -16.12 5.47 -15.05
CA GLY A 59 -17.49 5.20 -15.54
C GLY A 59 -18.56 6.26 -15.27
N HIS A 60 -18.30 7.33 -14.50
CA HIS A 60 -19.37 8.29 -14.13
C HIS A 60 -19.40 9.56 -15.00
N ALA A 61 -18.27 9.99 -15.56
CA ALA A 61 -18.21 11.14 -16.45
C ALA A 61 -18.89 10.90 -17.82
N ALA A 62 -19.01 9.63 -18.25
CA ALA A 62 -19.61 9.29 -19.54
C ALA A 62 -21.15 9.32 -19.56
N ARG A 63 -21.82 9.34 -18.40
CA ARG A 63 -23.31 9.41 -18.33
C ARG A 63 -23.86 10.83 -18.20
N ALA A 64 -23.01 11.83 -17.96
CA ALA A 64 -23.46 13.20 -17.69
C ALA A 64 -23.51 14.09 -18.95
N GLN A 65 -23.08 13.62 -20.12
CA GLN A 65 -23.02 14.40 -21.37
C GLN A 65 -24.14 14.09 -22.38
N SER A 66 -25.16 13.32 -21.99
CA SER A 66 -26.33 13.06 -22.84
C SER A 66 -27.62 13.58 -22.21
N ARG A 67 -27.68 14.88 -21.90
CA ARG A 67 -28.94 15.61 -21.69
C ARG A 67 -28.78 17.05 -22.14
#